data_AF-A0AAW1K194-F1
#
_entry.id   AF-A0AAW1K194-F1
#
_cell.length_a   1.000
_cell.length_b   1.000
_cell.length_c   1.000
_cell.angle_alpha   90.00
_cell.angle_beta   90.00
_cell.angle_gamma   90.00
#
_symmetry.space_group_name_H-M   'P 1'
#
loop_
_entity.id
_entity.type
_entity.pdbx_description
1 polymer ?
#
loop_
_entity_poly.entity_id
_entity_poly.type
_entity_poly.pdbx_seq_one_letter_code
_entity_poly.pdbx_strand_id
1 'polypeptide(L)'
;MSHEYDSDEETDGGTWEHKLREKEMIATQQWATELNRQAEGKHHIGDFLPPEELQKFLEKSNAVKEGRQPSLSDYKEFKLKEDNIGFKMLQKLGWSEGQGLGSNGSGIVEPVNKSALRDQNQGLGLEQPDQIGNADDEYESYRKRMMLAYRFRPNPLNNPRRPYY
;
A
#
# COMPACT_ATOMS: atom_id res chain seq x y z
N MET A 1 15.76 30.93 -30.97
CA MET A 1 14.89 29.79 -30.66
C MET A 1 14.12 29.47 -31.92
N SER A 2 14.62 28.53 -32.73
CA SER A 2 13.91 28.06 -33.92
C SER A 2 12.82 27.12 -33.43
N HIS A 3 11.55 27.50 -33.63
CA HIS A 3 10.45 26.55 -33.57
C HIS A 3 10.56 25.72 -34.84
N GLU A 4 10.95 24.46 -34.68
CA GLU A 4 10.87 23.44 -35.72
C GLU A 4 9.37 23.30 -36.03
N TYR A 5 8.96 23.78 -37.20
CA TYR A 5 7.61 23.56 -37.70
C TYR A 5 7.58 22.12 -38.19
N ASP A 6 6.92 21.22 -37.45
CA ASP A 6 6.65 19.85 -37.88
C ASP A 6 5.83 19.94 -39.17
N SER A 7 6.51 19.77 -40.31
CA SER A 7 5.88 19.71 -41.62
C SER A 7 4.90 18.55 -41.64
N ASP A 8 3.62 18.81 -41.91
CA ASP A 8 2.59 17.77 -42.04
C ASP A 8 2.75 16.92 -43.32
N GLU A 9 3.76 17.23 -44.15
CA GLU A 9 3.94 16.63 -45.48
C GLU A 9 4.37 15.15 -45.42
N GLU A 10 4.90 14.68 -44.29
CA GLU A 10 5.32 13.27 -44.12
C GLU A 10 4.30 12.47 -43.28
N THR A 11 3.25 12.01 -43.95
CA THR A 11 2.13 11.24 -43.36
C THR A 11 2.35 9.72 -43.34
N ASP A 12 3.55 9.23 -43.68
CA ASP A 12 3.87 7.81 -43.58
C ASP A 12 3.80 7.36 -42.11
N GLY A 13 2.89 6.42 -41.82
CA GLY A 13 2.56 6.00 -40.45
C GLY A 13 1.65 6.95 -39.65
N GLY A 14 1.10 8.00 -40.25
CA GLY A 14 0.15 8.94 -39.63
C GLY A 14 0.77 10.21 -39.04
N THR A 15 -0.09 11.10 -38.53
CA THR A 15 0.34 12.40 -37.95
C THR A 15 1.12 12.23 -36.64
N TRP A 16 1.75 13.30 -36.14
CA TRP A 16 2.46 13.29 -34.86
C TRP A 16 1.61 12.77 -33.68
N GLU A 17 0.32 13.12 -33.63
CA GLU A 17 -0.61 12.59 -32.62
C GLU A 17 -0.82 11.07 -32.73
N HIS A 18 -0.85 10.53 -33.95
CA HIS A 18 -0.92 9.08 -34.18
C HIS A 18 0.35 8.39 -33.67
N LYS A 19 1.53 8.95 -33.97
CA LYS A 19 2.82 8.44 -33.51
C LYS A 19 2.95 8.49 -31.97
N LEU A 20 2.43 9.55 -31.33
CA LEU A 20 2.40 9.66 -29.87
C LEU A 20 1.49 8.60 -29.24
N ARG A 21 0.28 8.43 -29.78
CA ARG A 21 -0.68 7.42 -29.31
C ARG A 21 -0.18 6.00 -29.56
N GLU A 22 0.51 5.74 -30.68
CA GLU A 22 1.17 4.46 -30.94
C GLU A 22 2.26 4.17 -29.90
N LYS A 23 3.10 5.14 -29.56
CA LYS A 23 4.10 5.00 -28.48
C LYS A 23 3.44 4.68 -27.14
N GLU A 24 2.34 5.34 -26.80
CA GLU A 24 1.55 5.07 -25.60
C GLU A 24 0.97 3.64 -25.60
N MET A 25 0.44 3.19 -26.74
CA MET A 25 -0.06 1.83 -26.92
C MET A 25 1.05 0.78 -26.78
N ILE A 26 2.21 1.00 -27.39
CA ILE A 26 3.37 0.10 -27.28
C ILE A 26 3.85 0.01 -25.83
N ALA A 27 3.96 1.15 -25.13
CA ALA A 27 4.36 1.16 -23.72
C ALA A 27 3.36 0.38 -22.85
N THR A 28 2.05 0.54 -23.09
CA THR A 28 0.99 -0.20 -22.39
C THR A 28 1.06 -1.70 -22.70
N GLN A 29 1.30 -2.07 -23.96
CA GLN A 29 1.46 -3.47 -24.38
C GLN A 29 2.66 -4.12 -23.69
N GLN A 30 3.82 -3.46 -23.70
CA GLN A 30 5.03 -3.95 -23.04
C GLN A 30 4.82 -4.13 -21.53
N TRP A 31 4.20 -3.14 -20.90
CA TRP A 31 3.83 -3.21 -19.49
C TRP A 31 2.88 -4.38 -19.19
N ALA A 32 1.85 -4.58 -20.02
CA ALA A 32 0.92 -5.69 -19.90
C ALA A 32 1.60 -7.06 -20.06
N THR A 33 2.52 -7.19 -21.02
CA THR A 33 3.28 -8.43 -21.22
C THR A 33 4.18 -8.76 -20.03
N GLU A 34 4.85 -7.76 -19.46
CA GLU A 34 5.70 -7.95 -18.28
C GLU A 34 4.87 -8.34 -17.04
N LEU A 35 3.72 -7.71 -16.84
CA LEU A 35 2.78 -8.06 -15.77
C LEU A 35 2.25 -9.49 -15.90
N ASN A 36 1.92 -9.93 -17.12
CA ASN A 36 1.51 -11.31 -17.37
C ASN A 36 2.65 -12.29 -17.09
N ARG A 37 3.88 -11.97 -17.55
CA ARG A 37 5.07 -12.79 -17.27
C ARG A 37 5.31 -12.97 -15.78
N GLN A 38 5.20 -11.89 -15.00
CA GLN A 38 5.34 -11.94 -13.53
C GLN A 38 4.21 -12.73 -12.83
N ALA A 39 3.07 -12.90 -13.50
CA ALA A 39 1.95 -13.71 -13.03
C ALA A 39 2.04 -15.18 -13.44
N GLU A 40 2.96 -15.55 -14.33
CA GLU A 40 3.09 -16.93 -14.80
C GLU A 40 3.33 -17.89 -13.62
N GLY A 41 2.59 -18.99 -13.60
CA GLY A 41 2.64 -20.00 -12.53
C GLY A 41 1.83 -19.67 -11.26
N LYS A 42 1.26 -18.46 -11.14
CA LYS A 42 0.33 -18.10 -10.04
C LYS A 42 -1.10 -18.34 -10.49
N HIS A 43 -1.77 -19.31 -9.87
CA HIS A 43 -3.10 -19.76 -10.30
C HIS A 43 -4.18 -19.50 -9.25
N HIS A 44 -3.82 -19.46 -7.98
CA HIS A 44 -4.74 -19.15 -6.90
C HIS A 44 -4.68 -17.66 -6.56
N ILE A 45 -5.82 -17.06 -6.21
CA ILE A 45 -5.86 -15.62 -5.88
C ILE A 45 -4.97 -15.31 -4.67
N GLY A 46 -4.82 -16.26 -3.73
CA GLY A 46 -3.90 -16.16 -2.61
C GLY A 46 -2.41 -16.06 -2.98
N ASP A 47 -2.00 -16.55 -4.15
CA ASP A 47 -0.59 -16.51 -4.62
C ASP A 47 -0.11 -15.08 -4.92
N PHE A 48 -1.05 -14.15 -5.09
CA PHE A 48 -0.76 -12.74 -5.32
C PHE A 48 -0.62 -11.96 -4.00
N LEU A 49 -0.97 -12.54 -2.85
CA LEU A 49 -0.87 -11.87 -1.56
C LEU A 49 0.59 -11.88 -1.07
N PRO A 50 1.23 -10.72 -0.84
CA PRO A 50 2.57 -10.68 -0.28
C PRO A 50 2.63 -11.34 1.11
N PRO A 51 3.71 -12.06 1.46
CA PRO A 51 3.84 -12.73 2.75
C PRO A 51 3.71 -11.79 3.96
N GLU A 52 4.24 -10.57 3.85
CA GLU A 52 4.15 -9.55 4.92
C GLU A 52 2.69 -9.11 5.15
N GLU A 53 1.93 -8.92 4.08
CA GLU A 53 0.51 -8.55 4.14
C GLU A 53 -0.33 -9.71 4.69
N LEU A 54 0.01 -10.95 4.33
CA LEU A 54 -0.61 -12.13 4.91
C LEU A 54 -0.33 -12.22 6.42
N GLN A 55 0.91 -11.96 6.86
CA GLN A 55 1.26 -11.96 8.28
C GLN A 55 0.49 -10.89 9.05
N LYS A 56 0.40 -9.67 8.52
CA LYS A 56 -0.40 -8.58 9.11
C LYS A 56 -1.88 -8.96 9.21
N PHE A 57 -2.43 -9.59 8.17
CA PHE A 57 -3.81 -10.08 8.17
C PHE A 57 -4.05 -11.14 9.24
N LEU A 58 -3.14 -12.13 9.35
CA LEU A 58 -3.24 -13.20 10.34
C LEU A 58 -3.12 -12.66 11.77
N GLU A 59 -2.16 -11.76 12.04
CA GLU A 59 -2.01 -11.12 13.35
C GLU A 59 -3.26 -10.35 13.73
N LYS A 60 -3.86 -9.61 12.80
CA LYS A 60 -5.12 -8.91 13.02
C LYS A 60 -6.25 -9.90 13.34
N SER A 61 -6.36 -11.00 12.60
CA SER A 61 -7.37 -12.04 12.85
C SER A 61 -7.23 -12.68 14.23
N ASN A 62 -5.99 -12.93 14.67
CA ASN A 62 -5.70 -13.51 15.98
C ASN A 62 -5.97 -12.50 17.10
N ALA A 63 -5.53 -11.25 16.95
CA ALA A 63 -5.75 -10.21 17.92
C ALA A 63 -7.25 -9.95 18.16
N VAL A 64 -8.07 -9.96 17.09
CA VAL A 64 -9.54 -9.88 17.20
C VAL A 64 -10.10 -11.07 17.99
N LYS A 65 -9.71 -12.31 17.66
CA LYS A 65 -10.14 -13.51 18.40
C LYS A 65 -9.75 -13.49 19.88
N GLU A 66 -8.59 -12.91 20.21
CA GLU A 66 -8.08 -12.76 21.58
C GLU A 66 -8.64 -11.52 22.29
N GLY A 67 -9.41 -10.66 21.62
CA GLY A 67 -9.87 -9.38 22.17
C GLY A 67 -8.75 -8.37 22.44
N ARG A 68 -7.58 -8.57 21.83
CA ARG A 68 -6.39 -7.71 21.95
C ARG A 68 -6.36 -6.69 20.80
N GLN A 69 -5.77 -5.53 21.05
CA GLN A 69 -5.43 -4.59 19.97
C GLN A 69 -4.26 -5.15 19.11
N PRO A 70 -4.41 -5.25 17.79
CA PRO A 70 -3.35 -5.72 16.90
C PRO A 70 -2.09 -4.85 17.03
N SER A 71 -0.93 -5.49 17.12
CA SER A 71 0.35 -4.76 17.10
C SER A 71 0.73 -4.39 15.66
N LEU A 72 0.21 -3.25 15.18
CA LEU A 72 0.50 -2.72 13.84
C LEU A 72 1.55 -1.60 13.88
N SER A 73 2.47 -1.67 14.85
CA SER A 73 3.46 -0.61 15.03
C SER A 73 4.57 -0.72 13.99
N ASP A 74 4.43 0.02 12.90
CA ASP A 74 5.49 0.28 11.91
C ASP A 74 6.75 0.88 12.60
N TYR A 75 6.60 1.41 13.83
CA TYR A 75 7.70 1.94 14.63
C TYR A 75 8.91 1.02 14.71
N LYS A 76 8.70 -0.30 14.81
CA LYS A 76 9.83 -1.24 14.91
C LYS A 76 10.65 -1.30 13.62
N GLU A 77 10.00 -1.19 12.46
CA GLU A 77 10.64 -1.23 11.15
C GLU A 77 11.27 0.12 10.79
N PHE A 78 10.60 1.23 11.11
CA PHE A 78 11.01 2.58 10.73
C PHE A 78 11.60 3.41 11.87
N LYS A 79 12.05 2.76 12.95
CA LYS A 79 12.66 3.45 14.08
C LYS A 79 13.82 4.32 13.62
N LEU A 80 13.82 5.58 14.04
CA LEU A 80 14.94 6.48 13.78
C LEU A 80 16.22 5.92 14.40
N LYS A 81 17.25 5.80 13.58
CA LYS A 81 18.57 5.33 13.99
C LYS A 81 19.40 6.46 14.58
N GLU A 82 20.47 6.09 15.28
CA GLU A 82 21.37 7.01 15.97
C GLU A 82 22.14 7.98 15.05
N ASP A 83 22.21 7.68 13.76
CA ASP A 83 22.83 8.52 12.75
C ASP A 83 22.00 9.78 12.42
N ASN A 84 20.69 9.74 12.70
CA ASN A 84 19.75 10.81 12.44
C ASN A 84 20.08 12.09 13.24
N ILE A 85 20.01 13.25 12.58
CA ILE A 85 20.35 14.55 13.18
C ILE A 85 19.44 14.87 14.39
N GLY A 86 18.14 14.62 14.28
CA GLY A 86 17.19 14.86 15.37
C GLY A 86 17.43 13.95 16.56
N PHE A 87 17.78 12.69 16.32
CA PHE A 87 18.17 11.74 17.38
C PHE A 87 19.39 12.25 18.16
N LYS A 88 20.45 12.66 17.45
CA LYS A 88 21.67 13.23 18.08
C LYS A 88 21.39 14.52 18.84
N MET A 89 20.49 15.37 18.33
CA MET A 89 20.09 16.59 19.02
C MET A 89 19.37 16.29 20.34
N LEU A 90 18.44 15.33 20.35
CA LEU A 90 17.74 14.90 21.57
C LEU A 90 18.73 14.35 22.61
N GLN A 91 19.68 13.51 22.19
CA GLN A 91 20.73 13.00 23.07
C GLN A 91 21.57 14.11 23.71
N LYS A 92 21.96 15.13 22.93
CA LYS A 92 22.70 16.28 23.44
C LYS A 92 21.91 17.12 24.44
N LEU A 93 20.58 17.11 24.35
CA LEU A 93 19.67 17.76 25.30
C LEU A 93 19.37 16.89 26.53
N GLY A 94 20.03 15.73 26.67
CA GLY A 94 19.91 14.84 27.83
C GLY A 94 18.82 13.78 27.71
N TRP A 95 18.17 13.63 26.55
CA TRP A 95 17.23 12.54 26.30
C TRP A 95 17.98 11.24 25.99
N SER A 96 17.52 10.12 26.55
CA SER A 96 18.08 8.79 26.25
C SER A 96 17.06 7.93 25.49
N GLU A 97 17.54 7.05 24.61
CA GLU A 97 16.69 6.15 23.86
C GLU A 97 15.86 5.26 24.81
N GLY A 98 14.55 5.14 24.54
CA GLY A 98 13.62 4.40 25.38
C GLY A 98 13.06 5.21 26.56
N GLN A 99 13.52 6.45 26.77
CA GLN A 99 12.97 7.35 27.77
C GLN A 99 11.81 8.18 27.19
N GLY A 100 10.73 8.33 27.97
CA GLY A 100 9.67 9.28 27.64
C GLY A 100 10.17 10.73 27.75
N LEU A 101 9.54 11.64 27.01
CA LEU A 101 9.84 13.08 27.13
C LEU A 101 9.17 13.69 28.37
N GLY A 102 9.59 14.90 28.76
CA GLY A 102 9.07 15.63 29.92
C GLY A 102 9.99 15.56 31.14
N SER A 103 9.74 16.42 32.14
CA SER A 103 10.61 16.60 33.32
C SER A 103 10.87 15.31 34.10
N ASN A 104 9.85 14.44 34.19
CA ASN A 104 9.92 13.16 34.89
C ASN A 104 10.01 11.96 33.93
N GLY A 105 10.21 12.21 32.63
CA GLY A 105 10.19 11.17 31.61
C GLY A 105 8.83 10.46 31.43
N SER A 106 7.73 11.11 31.82
CA SER A 106 6.38 10.53 31.83
C SER A 106 5.68 10.56 30.46
N GLY A 107 6.31 11.12 29.44
CA GLY A 107 5.80 11.15 28.08
C GLY A 107 5.73 9.77 27.45
N ILE A 108 4.94 9.65 26.40
CA ILE A 108 4.80 8.40 25.64
C ILE A 108 6.14 8.06 24.98
N VAL A 109 6.59 6.81 25.13
CA VAL A 109 7.86 6.32 24.58
C VAL A 109 7.71 5.88 23.12
N GLU A 110 6.67 5.10 22.82
CA GLU A 110 6.38 4.62 21.47
C GLU A 110 5.32 5.52 20.82
N PRO A 111 5.45 5.87 19.53
CA PRO A 111 4.45 6.69 18.86
C PRO A 111 3.09 6.00 18.85
N VAL A 112 2.03 6.80 18.95
CA VAL A 112 0.66 6.31 18.82
C VAL A 112 0.39 5.95 17.36
N ASN A 113 -0.07 4.72 17.11
CA ASN A 113 -0.40 4.27 15.77
C ASN A 113 -1.55 5.09 15.17
N LYS A 114 -1.49 5.28 13.85
CA LYS A 114 -2.59 5.90 13.09
C LYS A 114 -3.84 5.02 13.17
N SER A 115 -5.00 5.67 13.28
CA SER A 115 -6.28 4.99 13.07
C SER A 115 -6.43 4.54 11.62
N ALA A 116 -7.42 3.68 11.34
CA ALA A 116 -7.73 3.24 9.99
C ALA A 116 -7.90 4.45 9.07
N LEU A 117 -7.17 4.46 7.96
CA LEU A 117 -7.35 5.47 6.92
C LEU A 117 -8.77 5.34 6.37
N ARG A 118 -9.46 6.47 6.26
CA ARG A 118 -10.81 6.55 5.74
C ARG A 118 -10.73 7.06 4.32
N ASP A 119 -11.48 6.44 3.42
CA ASP A 119 -11.52 6.91 2.04
C ASP A 119 -12.51 8.08 1.93
N GLN A 120 -12.07 9.17 1.29
CA GLN A 120 -12.88 10.35 1.00
C GLN A 120 -13.69 10.89 2.21
N ASN A 121 -14.96 11.23 1.97
CA ASN A 121 -15.91 11.83 2.90
C ASN A 121 -16.80 10.79 3.59
N GLN A 122 -16.27 9.59 3.85
CA GLN A 122 -17.04 8.55 4.56
C GLN A 122 -17.58 9.08 5.90
N GLY A 123 -18.75 8.58 6.32
CA GLY A 123 -19.38 8.88 7.62
C GLY A 123 -18.79 8.06 8.78
N LEU A 124 -18.64 8.66 9.96
CA LEU A 124 -18.06 7.99 11.13
C LEU A 124 -18.87 6.74 11.48
N GLY A 125 -18.19 5.65 11.88
CA GLY A 125 -18.83 4.38 12.23
C GLY A 125 -19.17 3.47 11.05
N LEU A 126 -18.87 3.88 9.80
CA LEU A 126 -18.92 2.94 8.67
C LEU A 126 -17.89 1.84 8.87
N GLU A 127 -18.37 0.60 8.91
CA GLU A 127 -17.50 -0.57 8.90
C GLU A 127 -16.89 -0.72 7.51
N GLN A 128 -15.57 -0.84 7.48
CA GLN A 128 -14.83 -1.12 6.26
C GLN A 128 -14.93 -2.63 5.98
N PRO A 129 -15.34 -3.06 4.78
CA PRO A 129 -15.62 -4.48 4.52
C PRO A 129 -14.38 -5.38 4.51
N ASP A 130 -13.20 -4.80 4.42
CA ASP A 130 -11.90 -5.44 4.58
C ASP A 130 -11.45 -5.57 6.05
N GLN A 131 -12.16 -4.96 7.00
CA GLN A 131 -11.87 -5.09 8.43
C GLN A 131 -12.31 -6.47 8.92
N ILE A 132 -11.45 -7.13 9.71
CA ILE A 132 -11.79 -8.37 10.37
C ILE A 132 -12.56 -8.02 11.65
N GLY A 133 -13.79 -8.50 11.74
CA GLY A 133 -14.68 -8.31 12.88
C GLY A 133 -14.71 -9.54 13.80
N ASN A 134 -15.14 -9.34 15.05
CA ASN A 134 -15.32 -10.45 16.02
C ASN A 134 -16.40 -11.45 15.60
N ALA A 135 -17.32 -11.04 14.73
CA ALA A 135 -18.41 -11.87 14.21
C ALA A 135 -18.04 -12.61 12.91
N ASP A 136 -16.82 -12.42 12.38
CA ASP A 136 -16.39 -13.10 11.17
C ASP A 136 -16.19 -14.59 11.43
N ASP A 137 -16.91 -15.41 10.67
CA ASP A 137 -16.65 -16.84 10.62
C ASP A 137 -15.42 -17.16 9.76
N GLU A 138 -15.09 -18.46 9.65
CA GLU A 138 -13.95 -18.91 8.85
C GLU A 138 -14.11 -18.54 7.36
N TYR A 139 -15.34 -18.56 6.85
CA TYR A 139 -15.64 -18.23 5.46
C TYR A 139 -15.45 -16.73 5.19
N GLU A 140 -15.94 -15.84 6.05
CA GLU A 140 -15.74 -14.40 5.95
C GLU A 140 -14.25 -14.04 6.07
N SER A 141 -13.54 -14.67 7.01
CA SER A 141 -12.08 -14.51 7.16
C SER A 141 -11.33 -14.92 5.88
N TYR A 142 -11.72 -16.05 5.28
CA TYR A 142 -11.15 -16.50 4.00
C TYR A 142 -11.49 -15.52 2.87
N ARG A 143 -12.75 -15.11 2.73
CA ARG A 143 -13.20 -14.13 1.73
C ARG A 143 -12.41 -12.84 1.84
N LYS A 144 -12.27 -12.26 3.03
CA LYS A 144 -11.50 -11.02 3.28
C LYS A 144 -10.02 -11.18 2.91
N ARG A 145 -9.41 -12.34 3.20
CA ARG A 145 -8.04 -12.65 2.75
C ARG A 145 -7.94 -12.70 1.21
N MET A 146 -8.89 -13.33 0.54
CA MET A 146 -8.91 -13.39 -0.93
C MET A 146 -9.15 -12.00 -1.55
N MET A 147 -10.00 -11.17 -0.93
CA MET A 147 -10.20 -9.77 -1.34
C MET A 147 -8.91 -8.95 -1.21
N LEU A 148 -8.16 -9.12 -0.11
CA LEU A 148 -6.87 -8.47 0.08
C LEU A 148 -5.89 -8.87 -1.03
N ALA A 149 -5.84 -10.17 -1.37
CA ALA A 149 -4.99 -10.68 -2.42
C ALA A 149 -5.33 -10.13 -3.82
N TYR A 150 -6.63 -9.90 -4.09
CA TYR A 150 -7.09 -9.30 -5.35
C TYR A 150 -6.50 -7.91 -5.62
N ARG A 151 -6.18 -7.14 -4.58
CA ARG A 151 -5.52 -5.83 -4.71
C ARG A 151 -4.13 -5.93 -5.35
N PHE A 152 -3.43 -7.03 -5.12
CA PHE A 152 -2.06 -7.26 -5.59
C PHE A 152 -1.99 -8.02 -6.92
N ARG A 153 -3.12 -8.54 -7.41
CA ARG A 153 -3.18 -9.22 -8.71
C ARG A 153 -2.82 -8.25 -9.85
N PRO A 154 -1.92 -8.61 -10.79
CA PRO A 154 -1.56 -7.77 -11.92
C PRO A 154 -2.77 -7.22 -12.70
N ASN A 155 -2.68 -5.97 -13.12
CA ASN A 155 -3.73 -5.27 -13.86
C ASN A 155 -3.18 -4.76 -15.21
N PRO A 156 -3.02 -5.66 -16.20
CA PRO A 156 -2.38 -5.34 -17.47
C PRO A 156 -3.12 -4.26 -18.29
N LEU A 157 -4.42 -4.07 -18.03
CA LEU A 157 -5.23 -3.05 -18.70
C LEU A 157 -5.38 -1.76 -17.88
N ASN A 158 -4.76 -1.69 -16.70
CA ASN A 158 -4.85 -0.56 -15.76
C ASN A 158 -6.29 -0.07 -15.47
N ASN A 159 -7.28 -0.95 -15.58
CA ASN A 159 -8.67 -0.60 -15.31
C ASN A 159 -8.86 -0.34 -13.80
N PRO A 160 -9.69 0.64 -13.39
CA PRO A 160 -9.91 0.91 -11.97
C PRO A 160 -10.44 -0.35 -11.27
N ARG A 161 -9.75 -0.78 -10.22
CA ARG A 161 -10.22 -1.89 -9.37
C ARG A 161 -11.38 -1.39 -8.54
N ARG A 162 -12.57 -1.96 -8.74
CA ARG A 162 -13.74 -1.64 -7.91
C ARG A 162 -13.57 -2.32 -6.55
N PRO A 163 -13.66 -1.58 -5.43
CA PRO A 163 -13.87 -2.22 -4.14
C PRO A 163 -15.23 -2.92 -4.20
N TYR A 164 -15.23 -4.24 -4.07
CA TYR A 164 -16.47 -4.99 -3.91
C TYR A 164 -16.84 -4.97 -2.43
N TYR A 165 -18.14 -4.71 -2.20
CA TYR A 165 -18.83 -4.46 -0.93
C TYR A 165 -18.29 -5.14 0.30
#